data_AF-A0A850SXI6-F1
#
_entry.id   AF-A0A850SXI6-F1
#
_cell.length_a   1.000
_cell.length_b   1.000
_cell.length_c   1.000
_cell.angle_alpha   90.00
_cell.angle_beta   90.00
_cell.angle_gamma   90.00
#
_symmetry.space_group_name_H-M   'P 1'
#
loop_
_entity.id
_entity.type
_entity.pdbx_description
1 polymer ?
#
loop_
_entity_poly.entity_id
_entity_poly.type
_entity_poly.pdbx_seq_one_letter_code
_entity_poly.pdbx_strand_id
1 'polypeptide(L)'
;MHISLTPELESKVKQKVASGFYNNASEVIRDALRFWEKNEELVQHMKLELLKERLSIGADQAKQGKFVAQSVSEVIEEVRNA
;
A
#
# COMPACT_ATOMS: atom_id res chain seq x y z
N MET A 1 3.64 12.29 26.30
CA MET A 1 2.66 12.32 25.18
C MET A 1 1.80 11.08 25.28
N HIS A 2 0.47 11.22 25.32
CA HIS A 2 -0.44 10.08 25.26
C HIS A 2 -0.96 9.95 23.84
N ILE A 3 -0.81 8.76 23.26
CA ILE A 3 -1.30 8.43 21.91
C ILE A 3 -2.38 7.36 22.07
N SER A 4 -3.56 7.63 21.56
CA SER A 4 -4.63 6.64 21.51
C SER A 4 -4.45 5.76 20.28
N LEU A 5 -4.40 4.44 20.49
CA LEU A 5 -4.36 3.46 19.42
C LEU A 5 -5.71 2.78 19.27
N THR A 6 -6.02 2.31 18.06
CA THR A 6 -7.14 1.38 17.88
C THR A 6 -6.82 0.05 18.56
N PRO A 7 -7.83 -0.76 18.95
CA PRO A 7 -7.60 -2.05 19.61
C PRO A 7 -6.68 -2.98 18.81
N GLU A 8 -6.77 -2.96 17.48
CA GLU A 8 -5.92 -3.76 16.60
C GLU A 8 -4.45 -3.33 16.66
N LEU A 9 -4.17 -2.02 16.61
CA LEU A 9 -2.82 -1.49 16.71
C LEU A 9 -2.21 -1.73 18.09
N GLU A 10 -3.02 -1.56 19.15
CA GLU A 10 -2.59 -1.88 20.52
C GLU A 10 -2.20 -3.36 20.65
N SER A 11 -2.99 -4.27 20.09
CA SER A 11 -2.68 -5.70 20.05
C SER A 11 -1.34 -5.99 19.36
N LYS A 12 -1.09 -5.36 18.20
CA LYS A 12 0.19 -5.51 17.48
C LYS A 12 1.38 -5.02 18.31
N VAL A 13 1.24 -3.87 18.98
CA VAL A 13 2.28 -3.33 19.87
C VAL A 13 2.53 -4.27 21.05
N LYS A 14 1.47 -4.76 21.71
CA LYS A 14 1.58 -5.73 22.81
C LYS A 14 2.29 -7.02 22.37
N GLN A 15 1.98 -7.55 21.20
CA GLN A 15 2.67 -8.73 20.65
C GLN A 15 4.17 -8.47 20.42
N LYS A 16 4.54 -7.29 19.91
CA LYS A 16 5.94 -6.91 19.72
C LYS A 16 6.69 -6.79 21.05
N VAL A 17 6.09 -6.23 22.09
CA VAL A 17 6.71 -6.21 23.42
C VAL A 17 6.84 -7.63 23.99
N ALA A 18 5.78 -8.45 23.89
CA ALA A 18 5.77 -9.83 24.38
C ALA A 18 6.80 -10.74 23.70
N SER A 19 7.25 -10.39 22.49
CA SER A 19 8.33 -11.11 21.79
C SER A 19 9.71 -10.98 22.46
N GLY A 20 9.88 -10.04 23.39
CA GLY A 20 11.15 -9.79 24.08
C GLY A 20 12.14 -8.91 23.33
N PHE A 21 11.85 -8.51 22.07
CA PHE A 21 12.71 -7.60 21.31
C PHE A 21 12.60 -6.13 21.76
N TYR A 22 11.55 -5.76 22.50
CA TYR A 22 11.29 -4.40 22.94
C TYR A 22 10.89 -4.39 24.42
N ASN A 23 11.39 -3.43 25.18
CA ASN A 23 11.10 -3.32 26.62
C ASN A 23 9.74 -2.70 26.91
N ASN A 24 9.24 -1.86 26.00
CA ASN A 24 7.98 -1.13 26.18
C ASN A 24 7.36 -0.68 24.85
N ALA A 25 6.10 -0.27 24.90
CA ALA A 25 5.35 0.22 23.75
C ALA A 25 5.99 1.45 23.08
N SER A 26 6.59 2.35 23.88
CA SER A 26 7.22 3.57 23.36
C SER A 26 8.47 3.28 22.52
N GLU A 27 9.17 2.16 22.76
CA GLU A 27 10.24 1.69 21.88
C GLU A 27 9.71 1.19 20.55
N VAL A 28 8.66 0.36 20.57
CA VAL A 28 8.01 -0.14 19.34
C VAL A 28 7.54 1.02 18.46
N ILE A 29 6.88 2.03 19.05
CA ILE A 29 6.36 3.19 18.31
C ILE A 29 7.50 4.01 17.73
N ARG A 30 8.56 4.30 18.51
CA ARG A 30 9.72 5.07 18.01
C ARG A 30 10.44 4.35 16.88
N ASP A 31 10.59 3.03 16.99
CA ASP A 31 11.25 2.23 15.96
C ASP A 31 10.40 2.17 14.68
N ALA A 32 9.09 2.00 14.81
CA ALA A 32 8.16 2.06 13.67
C ALA A 32 8.19 3.41 12.95
N LEU A 33 8.24 4.53 13.68
CA LEU A 33 8.34 5.87 13.09
C LEU A 33 9.68 6.07 12.37
N ARG A 34 10.79 5.63 12.96
CA ARG A 34 12.12 5.66 12.31
C ARG A 34 12.16 4.80 11.06
N PHE A 35 11.53 3.63 11.11
CA PHE A 35 11.41 2.75 9.96
C PHE A 35 10.61 3.45 8.85
N TRP A 36 9.48 4.07 9.17
CA TRP A 36 8.69 4.79 8.18
C TRP A 36 9.50 5.91 7.53
N GLU A 37 10.11 6.80 8.32
CA GLU A 37 10.91 7.93 7.81
C GLU A 37 12.04 7.45 6.88
N LYS A 38 12.72 6.36 7.23
CA LYS A 38 13.82 5.81 6.41
C LYS A 38 13.36 5.09 5.14
N ASN A 39 12.14 4.58 5.10
CA ASN A 39 11.68 3.70 4.03
C ASN A 39 10.54 4.29 3.19
N GLU A 40 10.07 5.50 3.50
CA GLU A 40 8.96 6.13 2.79
C GLU A 40 9.25 6.25 1.29
N GLU A 41 10.40 6.81 0.90
CA GLU A 41 10.79 6.94 -0.49
C GLU A 41 10.93 5.58 -1.20
N LEU A 42 11.51 4.59 -0.52
CA LEU A 42 11.65 3.23 -1.05
C LEU A 42 10.27 2.61 -1.35
N VAL A 43 9.33 2.74 -0.40
CA VAL A 43 7.96 2.23 -0.58
C VAL A 43 7.25 2.94 -1.73
N GLN A 44 7.42 4.25 -1.86
CA GLN A 44 6.84 5.00 -2.99
C GLN A 44 7.45 4.56 -4.34
N HIS A 45 8.76 4.38 -4.39
CA HIS A 45 9.45 3.86 -5.56
C HIS A 45 8.93 2.47 -5.96
N MET A 46 8.82 1.54 -5.00
CA MET A 46 8.29 0.20 -5.25
C MET A 46 6.85 0.24 -5.79
N LYS A 47 5.98 1.09 -5.22
CA LYS A 47 4.61 1.27 -5.70
C LYS A 47 4.58 1.80 -7.13
N LEU A 48 5.44 2.76 -7.45
CA LEU A 48 5.53 3.36 -8.78
C LEU A 48 6.02 2.35 -9.82
N GLU A 49 7.05 1.58 -9.51
CA GLU A 49 7.57 0.55 -10.44
C GLU A 49 6.54 -0.54 -10.70
N LEU A 50 5.85 -1.03 -9.67
CA LEU A 50 4.75 -1.98 -9.84
C LEU A 50 3.61 -1.40 -10.71
N LEU A 51 3.29 -0.12 -10.54
CA LEU A 51 2.28 0.55 -11.36
C LEU A 51 2.73 0.66 -12.82
N LYS A 52 3.98 1.06 -13.07
CA LYS A 52 4.55 1.12 -14.42
C LYS A 52 4.55 -0.24 -15.09
N GLU A 53 4.95 -1.29 -14.37
CA GLU A 53 4.93 -2.66 -14.87
C GLU A 53 3.52 -3.06 -15.30
N ARG A 54 2.51 -2.86 -14.44
CA ARG A 54 1.12 -3.19 -14.75
C ARG A 54 0.55 -2.38 -15.92
N LEU A 55 0.94 -1.12 -16.04
CA LEU A 55 0.49 -0.25 -17.13
C LEU A 55 1.24 -0.48 -18.44
N SER A 56 2.40 -1.15 -18.43
CA SER A 56 3.23 -1.34 -19.62
C SER A 56 2.48 -1.99 -20.78
N ILE A 57 1.66 -3.01 -20.49
CA ILE A 57 0.85 -3.73 -21.47
C ILE A 57 -0.11 -2.78 -22.19
N GLY A 58 -0.87 -1.99 -21.42
CA GLY A 58 -1.81 -1.01 -21.96
C GLY A 58 -1.12 0.13 -22.70
N ALA A 59 0.04 0.59 -22.19
CA ALA A 59 0.83 1.63 -22.84
C ALA A 59 1.36 1.17 -24.21
N ASP A 60 1.80 -0.08 -24.33
CA ASP A 60 2.29 -0.64 -25.60
C ASP A 60 1.15 -0.92 -26.59
N GLN A 61 -0.02 -1.34 -26.10
CA GLN A 61 -1.24 -1.40 -26.91
C GLN A 61 -1.61 -0.02 -27.46
N ALA A 62 -1.61 1.01 -26.61
CA ALA A 62 -1.93 2.38 -26.99
C ALA A 62 -0.94 2.95 -28.02
N LYS A 63 0.37 2.72 -27.86
CA LYS A 63 1.39 3.10 -28.87
C LYS A 63 1.14 2.44 -30.23
N GLN A 64 0.59 1.24 -30.25
CA GLN A 64 0.22 0.51 -31.46
C GLN A 64 -1.18 0.88 -31.98
N GLY A 65 -1.88 1.83 -31.36
CA GLY A 65 -3.24 2.22 -31.72
C GLY A 65 -4.30 1.17 -31.37
N LYS A 66 -3.98 0.19 -30.53
CA LYS A 66 -4.90 -0.87 -30.11
C LYS A 66 -5.77 -0.38 -28.96
N PHE A 67 -6.99 0.04 -29.27
CA PHE A 67 -8.00 0.46 -28.30
C PHE A 67 -9.29 -0.33 -28.51
N VAL A 68 -10.09 -0.43 -27.46
CA VAL A 68 -11.48 -0.89 -27.57
C VAL A 68 -12.38 0.28 -27.96
N ALA A 69 -13.42 0.01 -28.74
CA ALA A 69 -14.40 1.03 -29.12
C ALA A 69 -15.40 1.35 -27.99
N GLN A 70 -15.49 0.47 -26.99
CA GLN A 70 -16.41 0.61 -25.87
C GLN A 70 -16.05 1.83 -25.02
N SER A 71 -17.08 2.55 -24.58
CA SER A 71 -16.90 3.62 -23.60
C SER A 71 -16.66 3.05 -22.21
N VAL A 72 -16.05 3.84 -21.32
CA VAL A 72 -15.84 3.43 -19.91
C VAL A 72 -17.17 3.06 -19.23
N SER A 73 -18.25 3.78 -19.56
CA SER A 73 -19.59 3.52 -19.04
C SER A 73 -20.13 2.15 -19.45
N GLU A 74 -19.91 1.75 -20.70
CA GLU A 74 -20.32 0.43 -21.22
C GLU A 74 -19.56 -0.70 -20.52
N VAL A 75 -18.26 -0.54 -20.31
CA VAL A 75 -17.43 -1.53 -19.60
C VAL A 75 -17.90 -1.70 -18.15
N ILE A 76 -18.26 -0.62 -17.46
CA ILE A 76 -18.76 -0.67 -16.08
C ILE A 76 -20.11 -1.40 -16.01
N GLU A 77 -21.03 -1.13 -16.93
CA GLU A 77 -22.32 -1.81 -16.99
C GLU A 77 -22.18 -3.31 -17.32
N GLU A 78 -21.23 -3.68 -18.17
CA GLU A 78 -20.93 -5.09 -18.46
C GLU A 78 -20.47 -5.84 -17.19
N VAL A 79 -19.53 -5.26 -16.44
CA VAL A 79 -19.03 -5.87 -15.18
C VAL A 79 -20.11 -5.94 -14.10
N ARG A 80 -21.04 -4.98 -14.07
CA ARG A 80 -22.14 -4.96 -13.09
C ARG A 80 -23.20 -6.02 -13.36
N ASN A 81 -23.36 -6.43 -14.62
CA ASN A 81 -24.34 -7.40 -15.07
C ASN A 81 -23.77 -8.83 -15.22
N ALA A 82 -22.48 -9.02 -14.94
CA ALA A 82 -21.77 -10.31 -14.91
C ALA A 82 -21.80 -10.94 -13.52
#